data_AF-A0A2G2Z254-F1
#
_entry.id   AF-A0A2G2Z254-F1
#
_cell.length_a   1.000
_cell.length_b   1.000
_cell.length_c   1.000
_cell.angle_alpha   90.00
_cell.angle_beta   90.00
_cell.angle_gamma   90.00
#
_symmetry.space_group_name_H-M   'P 1'
#
loop_
_entity.id
_entity.type
_entity.pdbx_description
1 polymer ?
#
loop_
_entity_poly.entity_id
_entity_poly.type
_entity_poly.pdbx_seq_one_letter_code
_entity_poly.pdbx_strand_id
1 'polypeptide(L)'
;MKLPDYIDAVSGPFVDSVAASSSSDRLRFFELPAADPTPEWSSKTRGHFVYRLVQSQKSLIRDFLISQRPGNKLTGLVVDMLCTPLMDVADEFGISIYVFFTSPAAFLGLMLHFQFLEDECRQDVSNFKNSDSSTLSSFPS
;
A
#
# COMPACT_ATOMS: atom_id res chain seq x y z
N MET A 1 -7.86 -7.21 0.72
CA MET A 1 -7.59 -7.63 -0.68
C MET A 1 -6.49 -8.68 -0.64
N LYS A 2 -6.65 -9.81 -1.34
CA LYS A 2 -5.60 -10.82 -1.47
C LYS A 2 -4.84 -10.60 -2.78
N LEU A 3 -3.55 -10.87 -2.76
CA LEU A 3 -2.78 -10.98 -4.00
C LEU A 3 -3.14 -12.31 -4.69
N PRO A 4 -3.14 -12.38 -6.02
CA PRO A 4 -3.30 -13.66 -6.71
C PRO A 4 -2.17 -14.62 -6.35
N ASP A 5 -2.46 -15.91 -6.27
CA ASP A 5 -1.49 -16.93 -5.84
C ASP A 5 -0.22 -16.97 -6.71
N TYR A 6 -0.32 -16.63 -8.00
CA TYR A 6 0.83 -16.56 -8.91
C TYR A 6 1.78 -15.39 -8.60
N ILE A 7 1.32 -14.38 -7.85
CA ILE A 7 2.13 -13.27 -7.35
C ILE A 7 2.65 -13.59 -5.94
N ASP A 8 1.79 -14.15 -5.08
CA ASP A 8 2.09 -14.47 -3.70
C ASP A 8 1.17 -15.58 -3.17
N ALA A 9 1.69 -16.80 -3.15
CA ALA A 9 0.97 -17.99 -2.67
C ALA A 9 0.98 -18.12 -1.13
N VAL A 10 1.71 -17.27 -0.40
CA VAL A 10 1.94 -17.44 1.04
C VAL A 10 1.04 -16.52 1.86
N SER A 11 0.87 -15.26 1.45
CA SER A 11 0.11 -14.30 2.25
C SER A 11 -1.37 -14.63 2.37
N GLY A 12 -2.00 -15.15 1.31
CA GLY A 12 -3.43 -15.52 1.30
C GLY A 12 -3.78 -16.51 2.42
N PRO A 13 -3.18 -17.72 2.43
CA PRO A 13 -3.40 -18.71 3.48
C PRO A 13 -3.03 -18.21 4.88
N PHE A 14 -1.98 -17.40 5.00
CA PHE A 14 -1.58 -16.81 6.27
C PHE A 14 -2.65 -15.85 6.82
N VAL A 15 -3.19 -14.97 5.98
CA VAL A 15 -4.27 -14.05 6.36
C VAL A 15 -5.51 -14.83 6.80
N ASP A 16 -5.85 -15.91 6.12
CA ASP A 16 -6.99 -16.76 6.49
C ASP A 16 -6.78 -17.43 7.86
N SER A 17 -5.56 -17.91 8.12
CA SER A 17 -5.19 -18.48 9.43
C SER A 17 -5.25 -17.43 10.55
N VAL A 18 -4.79 -16.20 10.30
CA VAL A 18 -4.87 -15.10 11.27
C VAL A 18 -6.32 -14.70 11.52
N ALA A 19 -7.15 -14.58 10.48
CA ALA A 19 -8.56 -14.26 10.61
C ALA A 19 -9.31 -15.33 11.42
N ALA A 20 -9.04 -16.61 11.16
CA ALA A 20 -9.65 -17.74 11.87
C ALA A 20 -9.21 -17.86 13.34
N SER A 21 -7.99 -17.43 13.68
CA SER A 21 -7.45 -17.49 15.04
C SER A 21 -7.80 -16.28 15.91
N SER A 22 -8.35 -15.22 15.31
CA SER A 22 -8.76 -14.02 16.05
C SER A 22 -9.99 -14.29 16.91
N SER A 23 -9.82 -14.18 18.24
CA SER A 23 -10.89 -14.32 19.23
C SER A 23 -11.45 -12.98 19.74
N SER A 24 -10.99 -11.86 19.18
CA SER A 24 -11.33 -10.52 19.68
C SER A 24 -12.51 -9.91 18.92
N ASP A 25 -13.59 -9.59 19.62
CA ASP A 25 -14.76 -8.87 19.07
C ASP A 25 -14.43 -7.45 18.57
N ARG A 26 -13.29 -6.88 18.99
CA ARG A 26 -12.81 -5.56 18.54
C ARG A 26 -12.19 -5.57 17.15
N LEU A 27 -11.88 -6.74 16.59
CA LEU A 27 -11.23 -6.90 15.29
C LEU A 27 -12.13 -7.73 14.38
N ARG A 28 -12.62 -7.12 13.31
CA ARG A 28 -13.47 -7.79 12.32
C ARG A 28 -12.74 -7.80 10.97
N PHE A 29 -12.59 -8.99 10.39
CA PHE A 29 -11.98 -9.16 9.09
C PHE A 29 -13.05 -9.11 8.01
N PHE A 30 -12.77 -8.37 6.94
CA PHE A 30 -13.63 -8.29 5.77
C PHE A 30 -12.81 -8.62 4.54
N GLU A 31 -13.25 -9.64 3.82
CA GLU A 31 -12.67 -9.99 2.53
C GLU A 31 -13.33 -9.15 1.44
N LEU A 32 -12.52 -8.41 0.70
CA LEU A 32 -12.97 -7.71 -0.48
C LEU A 32 -13.01 -8.68 -1.66
N PRO A 33 -13.96 -8.51 -2.60
CA PRO A 33 -13.99 -9.28 -3.84
C PRO A 33 -12.63 -9.27 -4.55
N ALA A 34 -12.27 -10.41 -5.14
CA ALA A 34 -11.06 -10.52 -5.93
C ALA A 34 -11.08 -9.51 -7.09
N ALA A 35 -9.97 -8.83 -7.30
CA ALA A 35 -9.78 -8.05 -8.52
C ALA A 35 -9.60 -8.99 -9.71
N ASP A 36 -9.95 -8.53 -10.90
CA ASP A 36 -9.62 -9.19 -12.15
C ASP A 36 -8.43 -8.46 -12.81
N PRO A 37 -7.18 -8.91 -12.56
CA PRO A 37 -6.01 -8.23 -13.07
C PRO A 37 -5.90 -8.40 -14.58
N THR A 38 -5.82 -7.30 -15.31
CA THR A 38 -5.60 -7.33 -16.75
C THR A 38 -4.11 -7.62 -17.06
N PRO A 39 -3.77 -8.20 -18.23
CA PRO A 39 -2.38 -8.53 -18.59
C PRO A 39 -1.41 -7.34 -18.50
N GLU A 40 -1.90 -6.10 -18.61
CA GLU A 40 -1.07 -4.90 -18.49
C GLU A 40 -0.54 -4.68 -17.06
N TRP A 41 -1.19 -5.24 -16.03
CA TRP A 41 -0.79 -5.03 -14.63
C TRP A 41 0.52 -5.74 -14.29
N SER A 42 0.79 -6.88 -14.93
CA SER A 42 2.00 -7.68 -14.73
C SER A 42 3.19 -7.25 -15.61
N SER A 43 3.01 -6.24 -16.48
CA SER A 43 3.98 -5.89 -17.52
C SER A 43 5.22 -5.12 -17.05
N LYS A 44 5.25 -4.62 -15.80
CA LYS A 44 6.30 -3.68 -15.35
C LYS A 44 7.08 -4.17 -14.13
N THR A 45 6.49 -4.09 -12.93
CA THR A 45 7.15 -4.44 -11.67
C THR A 45 6.11 -4.96 -10.67
N ARG A 46 6.56 -5.70 -9.64
CA ARG A 46 5.68 -6.11 -8.53
C ARG A 46 4.99 -4.91 -7.85
N GLY A 47 5.72 -3.82 -7.63
CA GLY A 47 5.16 -2.58 -7.07
C GLY A 47 4.06 -1.98 -7.97
N HIS A 48 4.25 -2.00 -9.28
CA HIS A 48 3.23 -1.54 -10.22
C HIS A 48 1.96 -2.41 -10.15
N PHE A 49 2.12 -3.73 -10.08
CA PHE A 49 0.98 -4.65 -9.92
C PHE A 49 0.19 -4.34 -8.65
N VAL A 50 0.87 -4.23 -7.50
CA VAL A 50 0.23 -3.93 -6.21
C VAL A 50 -0.49 -2.58 -6.27
N TYR A 51 0.15 -1.56 -6.83
CA TYR A 51 -0.46 -0.24 -7.01
C TYR A 51 -1.76 -0.32 -7.84
N ARG A 52 -1.75 -1.04 -8.96
CA ARG A 52 -2.95 -1.22 -9.81
C ARG A 52 -4.05 -2.01 -9.09
N LEU A 53 -3.66 -3.03 -8.33
CA LEU A 53 -4.58 -3.77 -7.49
C LEU A 53 -5.27 -2.86 -6.47
N VAL A 54 -4.53 -2.06 -5.70
CA VAL A 54 -5.09 -1.10 -4.74
C VAL A 54 -6.06 -0.16 -5.43
N GLN A 55 -5.67 0.40 -6.57
CA GLN A 55 -6.50 1.33 -7.33
C GLN A 55 -7.83 0.69 -7.76
N SER A 56 -7.81 -0.57 -8.21
CA SER A 56 -9.03 -1.29 -8.60
C SER A 56 -10.00 -1.53 -7.44
N GLN A 57 -9.50 -1.50 -6.20
CA GLN A 57 -10.28 -1.78 -4.99
C GLN A 57 -10.87 -0.51 -4.35
N LYS A 58 -10.54 0.68 -4.86
CA LYS A 58 -11.02 1.97 -4.29
C LYS A 58 -12.52 2.05 -4.13
N SER A 59 -13.27 1.72 -5.19
CA SER A 59 -14.74 1.78 -5.16
C SER A 59 -15.33 0.81 -4.15
N LEU A 60 -14.81 -0.42 -4.11
CA LEU A 60 -15.24 -1.45 -3.16
C LEU A 60 -15.00 -1.04 -1.70
N ILE A 61 -13.85 -0.42 -1.42
CA ILE A 61 -13.53 0.11 -0.10
C ILE A 61 -14.46 1.26 0.24
N ARG A 62 -14.70 2.19 -0.69
CA ARG A 62 -15.63 3.31 -0.49
C ARG A 62 -17.04 2.80 -0.16
N ASP A 63 -17.56 1.86 -0.93
CA ASP A 63 -18.89 1.28 -0.72
C ASP A 63 -18.96 0.53 0.63
N PHE A 64 -17.90 -0.19 0.97
CA PHE A 64 -17.77 -0.83 2.27
C PHE A 64 -17.83 0.20 3.41
N LEU A 65 -17.07 1.29 3.35
CA LEU A 65 -17.08 2.33 4.38
C LEU A 65 -18.46 3.00 4.50
N ILE A 66 -19.16 3.23 3.39
CA ILE A 66 -20.55 3.74 3.39
C ILE A 66 -21.47 2.77 4.15
N SER A 67 -21.36 1.46 3.87
CA SER A 67 -22.18 0.43 4.52
C SER A 67 -21.98 0.36 6.05
N GLN A 68 -20.80 0.76 6.54
CA GLN A 68 -20.47 0.72 7.97
C GLN A 68 -20.89 1.98 8.74
N ARG A 69 -21.18 3.10 8.06
CA ARG A 69 -21.57 4.37 8.70
C ARG A 69 -22.78 4.28 9.64
N PRO A 70 -23.87 3.57 9.30
CA PRO A 70 -25.07 3.55 10.14
C PRO A 70 -24.87 2.90 11.52
N GLY A 71 -23.80 2.10 11.70
CA GLY A 71 -23.54 1.38 12.95
C GLY A 71 -22.25 1.78 13.67
N ASN A 72 -21.34 2.54 13.04
CA ASN A 72 -20.01 2.81 13.57
C ASN A 72 -19.54 4.23 13.27
N LYS A 73 -18.94 4.89 14.27
CA LYS A 73 -18.19 6.13 14.06
C LYS A 73 -16.82 5.79 13.46
N LEU A 74 -16.68 5.97 12.16
CA LEU A 74 -15.39 5.86 11.48
C LEU A 74 -14.53 7.09 11.84
N THR A 75 -13.38 6.86 12.50
CA THR A 75 -12.51 7.96 12.96
C THR A 75 -11.24 8.13 12.13
N GLY A 76 -10.89 7.12 11.34
CA GLY A 76 -9.68 7.14 10.54
C GLY A 76 -9.44 5.83 9.81
N LEU A 77 -8.47 5.87 8.89
CA LEU A 77 -8.02 4.74 8.10
C LEU A 77 -6.53 4.52 8.35
N VAL A 78 -6.13 3.27 8.63
CA VAL A 78 -4.72 2.87 8.69
C VAL A 78 -4.42 2.06 7.43
N VAL A 79 -3.43 2.49 6.65
CA VAL A 79 -3.07 1.85 5.37
C VAL A 79 -1.59 1.50 5.35
N ASP A 80 -1.22 0.46 4.62
CA ASP A 80 0.19 0.20 4.30
C ASP A 80 0.73 1.26 3.33
N MET A 81 2.05 1.46 3.31
CA MET A 81 2.73 2.37 2.38
C MET A 81 2.41 2.10 0.89
N LEU A 82 2.13 0.86 0.49
CA LEU A 82 1.73 0.53 -0.88
C LEU A 82 0.26 0.89 -1.17
N CYS A 83 -0.52 1.18 -0.13
CA CYS A 83 -1.95 1.49 -0.20
C CYS A 83 -2.24 3.00 -0.15
N THR A 84 -1.23 3.85 -0.38
CA THR A 84 -1.39 5.31 -0.44
C THR A 84 -2.45 5.81 -1.44
N PRO A 85 -2.81 5.11 -2.53
CA PRO A 85 -3.94 5.56 -3.33
C PRO A 85 -5.25 5.71 -2.55
N LEU A 86 -5.44 4.98 -1.45
CA LEU A 86 -6.64 5.08 -0.62
C LEU A 86 -6.75 6.40 0.17
N MET A 87 -5.73 7.27 0.11
CA MET A 87 -5.78 8.62 0.68
C MET A 87 -6.99 9.41 0.19
N ASP A 88 -7.26 9.38 -1.11
CA ASP A 88 -8.42 10.06 -1.70
C ASP A 88 -9.75 9.61 -1.05
N VAL A 89 -9.85 8.32 -0.70
CA VAL A 89 -11.03 7.76 -0.05
C VAL A 89 -11.14 8.26 1.39
N ALA A 90 -10.04 8.46 2.11
CA ALA A 90 -10.10 9.05 3.45
C ALA A 90 -10.55 10.53 3.41
N ASP A 91 -10.04 11.30 2.44
CA ASP A 91 -10.39 12.71 2.24
C ASP A 91 -11.88 12.88 1.92
N GLU A 92 -12.44 12.03 1.05
CA GLU A 92 -13.87 12.02 0.72
C GLU A 92 -14.78 11.80 1.95
N PHE A 93 -14.27 11.13 2.98
CA PHE A 93 -15.01 10.82 4.21
C PHE A 93 -14.67 11.82 5.33
N GLY A 94 -13.72 12.72 5.12
CA GLY A 94 -13.26 13.69 6.12
C GLY A 94 -12.65 13.02 7.35
N ILE A 95 -11.98 11.87 7.16
CA ILE A 95 -11.37 11.10 8.26
C ILE A 95 -9.83 11.18 8.18
N SER A 96 -9.17 11.03 9.33
CA SER A 96 -7.70 10.99 9.36
C SER A 96 -7.16 9.71 8.71
N ILE A 97 -6.08 9.83 7.94
CA ILE A 97 -5.36 8.68 7.40
C ILE A 97 -3.99 8.54 8.05
N TYR A 98 -3.61 7.30 8.38
CA TYR A 98 -2.33 6.95 8.96
C TYR A 98 -1.65 5.91 8.07
N VAL A 99 -0.42 6.18 7.66
CA VAL A 99 0.37 5.25 6.86
C VAL A 99 1.26 4.42 7.79
N PHE A 100 1.06 3.10 7.78
CA PHE A 100 1.96 2.16 8.41
C PHE A 100 3.06 1.80 7.41
N PHE A 101 4.28 2.21 7.71
CA PHE A 101 5.45 1.92 6.89
C PHE A 101 6.07 0.59 7.36
N THR A 102 5.80 -0.49 6.63
CA THR A 102 6.21 -1.86 6.96
C THR A 102 7.72 -2.12 6.84
N SER A 103 8.46 -1.20 6.21
CA SER A 103 9.90 -1.30 6.01
C SER A 103 10.69 -0.51 7.07
N PRO A 104 12.02 -0.73 7.21
CA PRO A 104 12.83 0.02 8.16
C PRO A 104 12.88 1.53 7.86
N ALA A 105 13.15 2.34 8.88
CA ALA A 105 13.32 3.79 8.75
C ALA A 105 14.42 4.18 7.75
N ALA A 106 15.48 3.36 7.62
CA ALA A 106 16.52 3.58 6.61
C ALA A 106 15.98 3.52 5.18
N PHE A 107 15.02 2.62 4.90
CA PHE A 107 14.40 2.53 3.58
C PHE A 107 13.48 3.73 3.33
N LEU A 108 12.72 4.17 4.35
CA LEU A 108 11.96 5.42 4.26
C LEU A 108 12.87 6.63 3.99
N GLY A 109 13.99 6.72 4.73
CA GLY A 109 14.98 7.77 4.53
C GLY A 109 15.55 7.78 3.12
N LEU A 110 15.85 6.61 2.55
CA LEU A 110 16.28 6.47 1.16
C LEU A 110 15.20 6.96 0.17
N MET A 111 13.94 6.56 0.37
CA MET A 111 12.85 7.03 -0.49
C MET A 111 12.69 8.55 -0.45
N LEU A 112 12.73 9.15 0.75
CA LEU A 112 12.65 10.59 0.92
C LEU A 112 13.87 11.31 0.32
N HIS A 113 15.05 10.69 0.41
CA HIS A 113 16.25 11.23 -0.21
C HIS A 113 16.14 11.26 -1.75
N PHE A 114 15.62 10.19 -2.37
CA PHE A 114 15.34 10.20 -3.79
C PHE A 114 14.32 11.27 -4.19
N GLN A 115 13.24 11.43 -3.42
CA GLN A 115 12.27 12.51 -3.65
C GLN A 115 12.93 13.89 -3.60
N PHE A 116 13.78 14.14 -2.59
CA PHE A 116 14.53 15.40 -2.47
C PHE A 116 15.47 15.64 -3.66
N LEU A 117 16.17 14.59 -4.12
CA LEU A 117 17.06 14.70 -5.28
C LEU A 117 16.29 15.08 -6.55
N GLU A 118 15.12 14.50 -6.78
CA GLU A 118 14.28 14.82 -7.94
C GLU A 118 13.67 16.22 -7.83
N ASP A 119 13.01 16.55 -6.70
CA ASP A 119 12.21 17.77 -6.57
C ASP A 119 13.07 19.03 -6.38
N GLU A 120 14.04 18.96 -5.46
CA GLU A 120 14.80 20.13 -5.03
C GLU A 120 16.12 20.24 -5.80
N CYS A 121 16.80 19.12 -6.00
CA CYS A 121 18.10 19.11 -6.69
C CYS A 121 17.97 18.91 -8.22
N ARG A 122 16.77 18.58 -8.73
CA ARG A 122 16.50 18.30 -10.15
C ARG A 122 17.44 17.26 -10.75
N GLN A 123 17.86 16.29 -9.93
CA GLN A 123 18.70 15.19 -10.36
C GLN A 123 17.81 14.04 -10.84
N ASP A 124 18.15 13.47 -11.99
CA ASP A 124 17.48 12.27 -12.48
C ASP A 124 17.96 11.04 -11.71
N VAL A 125 17.13 10.59 -10.78
CA VAL A 125 17.41 9.41 -9.94
C VAL A 125 17.34 8.10 -10.72
N SER A 126 16.83 8.10 -11.95
CA SER A 126 16.83 6.90 -12.79
C SER A 126 18.26 6.43 -13.14
N ASN A 127 19.25 7.33 -13.04
CA ASN A 127 20.67 7.01 -13.18
C ASN A 127 21.17 6.01 -12.12
N PHE A 128 20.54 5.96 -10.93
CA PHE A 128 20.91 5.01 -9.88
C PHE A 128 20.47 3.57 -10.18
N LYS A 129 19.66 3.35 -11.22
CA LYS A 129 19.17 2.02 -11.62
C LYS A 129 20.30 1.09 -12.09
N ASN A 130 21.40 1.66 -12.61
CA ASN A 130 22.48 0.92 -13.26
C ASN A 130 23.91 1.32 -12.80
N SER A 131 24.05 2.20 -11.80
CA SER A 131 25.36 2.63 -11.31
C SER A 131 25.93 1.66 -10.28
N ASP A 132 27.21 1.33 -10.38
CA ASP A 132 27.92 0.49 -9.40
C ASP A 132 27.75 1.05 -7.99
N SER A 133 27.24 0.19 -7.09
CA SER A 133 26.87 0.34 -5.66
C SER A 133 27.59 1.41 -4.80
N SER A 134 28.79 1.84 -5.20
CA SER A 134 29.64 2.82 -4.50
C SER A 134 29.06 4.23 -4.31
N THR A 135 28.08 4.67 -5.11
CA THR A 135 27.53 6.04 -5.03
C THR A 135 26.31 6.21 -4.12
N LEU A 136 25.72 5.12 -3.63
CA LEU A 136 24.48 5.13 -2.84
C LEU A 136 24.67 5.42 -1.34
N SER A 137 25.90 5.64 -0.88
CA SER A 137 26.25 5.73 0.55
C SER A 137 26.31 7.15 1.12
N SER A 138 26.13 8.19 0.30
CA SER A 138 26.18 9.58 0.79
C SER A 138 24.82 10.07 1.31
N PHE A 139 24.39 9.53 2.45
CA PHE A 139 23.30 10.14 3.22
C PHE A 139 23.82 11.41 3.90
N PRO A 140 23.19 12.59 3.72
CA PRO A 140 23.54 13.76 4.50
C PRO A 140 23.22 13.50 5.98
N SER A 141 24.18 13.84 6.85
CA SER A 141 24.08 13.78 8.31
C SER A 141 23.24 14.90 8.89
#